data_AF-A0A3D2VBD7-F1
#
_entry.id   AF-A0A3D2VBD7-F1
#
_cell.length_a   1.000
_cell.length_b   1.000
_cell.length_c   1.000
_cell.angle_alpha   90.00
_cell.angle_beta   90.00
_cell.angle_gamma   90.00
#
_symmetry.space_group_name_H-M   'P 1'
#
loop_
_entity.id
_entity.type
_entity.pdbx_description
1 polymer ?
#
loop_
_entity_poly.entity_id
_entity_poly.type
_entity_poly.pdbx_seq_one_letter_code
_entity_poly.pdbx_strand_id
1 'polypeptide(L)'
;QGQGAWRQQVGGVPEPIRVNAYNSAQPRMVASRSHAGEAVTAFRNALAAKSGCDPAIVSMGSALKVCVVAEGNADVYPRLAPTSEWDTCASHCVLTEAGGRLVDCDGAELSYNKKNILNPWFVAMADPKVDWLQFCPPEEN
;
A
#
# COMPACT_ATOMS: atom_id res chain seq x y z
N GLN A 1 0.61 -17.14 15.44
CA GLN A 1 1.61 -16.14 15.02
C GLN A 1 2.16 -16.59 13.68
N GLY A 2 2.27 -15.68 12.70
CA GLY A 2 2.93 -15.99 11.43
C GLY A 2 4.45 -16.05 11.59
N GLN A 3 5.13 -16.55 10.56
CA GLN A 3 6.57 -16.81 10.58
C GLN A 3 7.37 -15.74 9.79
N GLY A 4 6.71 -14.73 9.22
CA GLY A 4 7.29 -13.77 8.29
C GLY A 4 6.75 -13.92 6.86
N ALA A 5 7.30 -13.13 5.94
CA ALA A 5 6.99 -13.16 4.51
C ALA A 5 8.25 -13.45 3.69
N TRP A 6 8.11 -14.19 2.59
CA TRP A 6 9.21 -14.57 1.70
C TRP A 6 8.83 -14.40 0.24
N ARG A 7 9.85 -14.13 -0.58
CA ARG A 7 9.76 -14.13 -2.04
C ARG A 7 10.64 -15.26 -2.58
N GLN A 8 10.15 -15.94 -3.61
CA GLN A 8 10.90 -16.95 -4.32
C GLN A 8 10.74 -16.75 -5.82
N GLN A 9 11.85 -16.70 -6.54
CA GLN A 9 11.84 -16.77 -8.00
C GLN A 9 11.80 -18.23 -8.45
N VAL A 10 11.35 -18.49 -9.68
CA VAL A 10 11.29 -19.86 -10.23
C VAL A 10 12.69 -20.49 -10.20
N GLY A 11 12.82 -21.60 -9.46
CA GLY A 11 14.10 -22.30 -9.28
C GLY A 11 15.07 -21.68 -8.27
N GLY A 12 14.71 -20.56 -7.64
CA GLY A 12 15.53 -19.89 -6.61
C GLY A 12 15.24 -20.40 -5.19
N VAL A 13 16.10 -20.00 -4.24
CA VAL A 13 15.88 -20.23 -2.80
C VAL A 13 14.92 -19.14 -2.26
N PRO A 14 13.99 -19.45 -1.35
CA PRO A 14 13.16 -18.44 -0.70
C PRO A 14 13.99 -17.42 0.10
N GLU A 15 13.71 -16.14 -0.09
CA GLU A 15 14.37 -15.02 0.60
C GLU A 15 13.35 -14.26 1.45
N PRO A 16 13.66 -13.89 2.70
CA PRO A 16 12.75 -13.11 3.53
C PRO A 16 12.57 -11.71 2.94
N ILE A 17 11.34 -11.21 2.97
CA ILE A 17 11.01 -9.84 2.55
C ILE A 17 10.59 -9.01 3.76
N ARG A 18 10.90 -7.71 3.70
CA ARG A 18 10.55 -6.75 4.74
C ARG A 18 10.26 -5.39 4.12
N VAL A 19 9.33 -4.69 4.72
CA VAL A 19 9.10 -3.28 4.45
C VAL A 19 10.32 -2.43 4.86
N ASN A 20 10.47 -1.27 4.24
CA ASN A 20 11.51 -0.31 4.58
C ASN A 20 10.98 0.83 5.45
N ALA A 21 11.85 1.39 6.29
CA ALA A 21 11.55 2.64 7.00
C ALA A 21 11.41 3.79 5.99
N TYR A 22 10.49 4.71 6.27
CA TYR A 22 10.24 5.82 5.34
C TYR A 22 11.40 6.83 5.34
N ASN A 23 11.86 7.19 4.14
CA ASN A 23 12.83 8.27 3.93
C ASN A 23 12.16 9.42 3.17
N SER A 24 11.90 10.53 3.85
CA SER A 24 11.24 11.70 3.26
C SER A 24 12.04 12.37 2.15
N ALA A 25 13.35 12.13 2.05
CA ALA A 25 14.17 12.64 0.95
C ALA A 25 13.97 11.86 -0.36
N GLN A 26 13.40 10.66 -0.30
CA GLN A 26 13.19 9.78 -1.46
C GLN A 26 11.85 9.04 -1.35
N PRO A 27 10.71 9.75 -1.33
CA PRO A 27 9.40 9.10 -1.23
C PRO A 27 9.11 8.25 -2.47
N ARG A 28 8.59 7.04 -2.26
CA ARG A 28 8.20 6.09 -3.30
C ARG A 28 6.75 5.69 -3.13
N MET A 29 5.94 5.95 -4.14
CA MET A 29 4.51 5.69 -4.11
C MET A 29 4.13 4.72 -5.22
N VAL A 30 3.37 3.68 -4.88
CA VAL A 30 2.79 2.80 -5.89
C VAL A 30 1.54 3.45 -6.47
N ALA A 31 1.48 3.57 -7.80
CA ALA A 31 0.30 4.06 -8.49
C ALA A 31 0.09 3.36 -9.85
N SER A 32 -1.14 3.40 -10.34
CA SER A 32 -1.45 2.91 -11.70
C SER A 32 -1.04 3.95 -12.74
N ARG A 33 -0.40 3.53 -13.84
CA ARG A 33 -0.08 4.42 -14.97
C ARG A 33 -1.30 4.79 -15.81
N SER A 34 -2.31 3.92 -15.84
CA SER A 34 -3.41 4.01 -16.81
C SER A 34 -4.57 4.89 -16.38
N HIS A 35 -4.82 5.00 -15.06
CA HIS A 35 -5.94 5.75 -14.49
C HIS A 35 -5.64 6.03 -13.01
N ALA A 36 -4.78 7.00 -12.72
CA ALA A 36 -4.72 7.56 -11.36
C ALA A 36 -5.90 8.54 -11.23
N GLY A 37 -6.92 8.17 -10.46
CA GLY A 37 -8.05 9.06 -10.18
C GLY A 37 -7.61 10.32 -9.44
N GLU A 38 -8.49 11.32 -9.38
CA GLU A 38 -8.22 12.61 -8.74
C GLU A 38 -7.78 12.44 -7.27
N ALA A 39 -8.41 11.51 -6.54
CA ALA A 39 -8.05 11.18 -5.17
C ALA A 39 -6.58 10.71 -5.02
N VAL A 40 -6.09 9.87 -5.94
CA VAL A 40 -4.69 9.39 -5.91
C VAL A 40 -3.72 10.54 -6.22
N THR A 41 -4.13 11.44 -7.12
CA THR A 41 -3.34 12.64 -7.45
C THR A 41 -3.29 13.60 -6.26
N ALA A 42 -4.40 13.80 -5.55
CA ALA A 42 -4.45 14.59 -4.32
C ALA A 42 -3.54 14.01 -3.24
N PHE A 43 -3.58 12.70 -3.02
CA PHE A 43 -2.68 12.01 -2.08
C PHE A 43 -1.21 12.26 -2.42
N ARG A 44 -0.83 12.07 -3.70
CA ARG A 44 0.55 12.31 -4.16
C ARG A 44 0.97 13.75 -3.93
N ASN A 45 0.12 14.72 -4.26
CA ASN A 45 0.43 16.13 -4.10
C ASN A 45 0.60 16.51 -2.62
N ALA A 46 -0.24 15.98 -1.73
CA ALA A 46 -0.11 16.18 -0.30
C ALA A 46 1.20 15.59 0.25
N LEU A 47 1.57 14.37 -0.19
CA LEU A 47 2.83 13.73 0.14
C LEU A 47 4.04 14.55 -0.37
N ALA A 48 3.96 15.06 -1.60
CA ALA A 48 5.01 15.89 -2.19
C ALA A 48 5.19 17.20 -1.41
N ALA A 49 4.09 17.86 -1.04
CA ALA A 49 4.12 19.08 -0.25
C ALA A 49 4.71 18.85 1.14
N LYS A 50 4.40 17.71 1.78
CA LYS A 50 4.90 17.37 3.12
C LYS A 50 6.38 16.98 3.12
N SER A 51 6.81 16.19 2.14
CA SER A 51 8.17 15.68 2.03
C SER A 51 9.14 16.67 1.39
N GLY A 52 8.62 17.64 0.62
CA GLY A 52 9.43 18.54 -0.21
C GLY A 52 9.99 17.90 -1.48
N CYS A 53 9.55 16.68 -1.83
CA CYS A 53 10.03 15.91 -2.97
C CYS A 53 8.85 15.24 -3.69
N ASP A 54 8.83 15.28 -5.02
CA ASP A 54 7.82 14.53 -5.79
C ASP A 54 8.07 13.01 -5.65
N PRO A 55 7.08 12.22 -5.20
CA PRO A 55 7.24 10.78 -5.02
C PRO A 55 7.57 10.05 -6.33
N ALA A 56 8.61 9.22 -6.29
CA ALA A 56 8.92 8.30 -7.37
C ALA A 56 7.76 7.30 -7.53
N ILE A 57 7.16 7.26 -8.72
CA ILE A 57 6.03 6.37 -8.99
C ILE A 57 6.52 4.98 -9.38
N VAL A 58 6.20 4.00 -8.54
CA VAL A 58 6.43 2.58 -8.81
C VAL A 58 5.16 2.00 -9.42
N SER A 59 5.27 1.43 -10.62
CA SER A 59 4.11 0.87 -11.32
C SER A 59 4.26 -0.63 -11.54
N MET A 60 3.27 -1.39 -11.06
CA MET A 60 3.17 -2.83 -11.26
C MET A 60 1.74 -3.28 -11.57
N GLY A 61 1.62 -4.51 -12.05
CA GLY A 61 0.33 -5.21 -12.22
C GLY A 61 -0.50 -5.19 -10.94
N SER A 62 -1.83 -5.13 -11.08
CA SER A 62 -2.77 -4.80 -10.01
C SER A 62 -2.61 -5.65 -8.74
N ALA A 63 -2.47 -6.97 -8.90
CA ALA A 63 -2.37 -7.91 -7.77
C ALA A 63 -1.07 -7.78 -6.96
N LEU A 64 0.00 -7.22 -7.55
CA LEU A 64 1.34 -7.19 -6.94
C LEU A 64 1.65 -5.88 -6.23
N LYS A 65 0.79 -4.85 -6.34
CA LYS A 65 1.07 -3.50 -5.81
C LYS A 65 1.32 -3.48 -4.31
N VAL A 66 0.57 -4.27 -3.55
CA VAL A 66 0.79 -4.42 -2.10
C VAL A 66 2.10 -5.18 -1.82
N CYS A 67 2.41 -6.21 -2.62
CA CYS A 67 3.68 -6.95 -2.48
C CYS A 67 4.90 -6.06 -2.78
N VAL A 68 4.80 -5.08 -3.67
CA VAL A 68 5.88 -4.10 -3.91
C VAL A 68 6.22 -3.32 -2.62
N VAL A 69 5.21 -2.96 -1.83
CA VAL A 69 5.42 -2.33 -0.52
C VAL A 69 6.02 -3.33 0.47
N ALA A 70 5.48 -4.56 0.52
CA ALA A 70 5.96 -5.63 1.40
C ALA A 70 7.43 -6.03 1.13
N GLU A 71 7.88 -5.92 -0.12
CA GLU A 71 9.27 -6.15 -0.55
C GLU A 71 10.20 -4.96 -0.26
N GLY A 72 9.68 -3.85 0.28
CA GLY A 72 10.44 -2.64 0.56
C GLY A 72 10.77 -1.80 -0.68
N ASN A 73 10.16 -2.11 -1.83
CA ASN A 73 10.38 -1.41 -3.10
C ASN A 73 9.57 -0.12 -3.23
N ALA A 74 8.58 0.10 -2.36
CA ALA A 74 7.85 1.35 -2.23
C ALA A 74 7.47 1.62 -0.77
N ASP A 75 7.11 2.86 -0.45
CA ASP A 75 6.79 3.28 0.92
C ASP A 75 5.28 3.23 1.19
N VAL A 76 4.47 3.55 0.17
CA VAL A 76 3.02 3.60 0.30
C VAL A 76 2.30 3.24 -1.00
N TYR A 77 1.13 2.62 -0.86
CA TYR A 77 0.17 2.38 -1.93
C TYR A 77 -1.23 2.80 -1.48
N PRO A 78 -1.70 4.00 -1.86
CA PRO A 78 -3.09 4.39 -1.65
C PRO A 78 -3.95 3.81 -2.78
N ARG A 79 -4.92 2.96 -2.42
CA ARG A 79 -5.96 2.44 -3.32
C ARG A 79 -7.29 3.12 -2.99
N LEU A 80 -7.51 4.24 -3.67
CA LEU A 80 -8.67 5.11 -3.49
C LEU A 80 -9.71 4.87 -4.60
N ALA A 81 -10.05 3.60 -4.79
CA ALA A 81 -11.02 3.14 -5.78
C ALA A 81 -11.52 1.74 -5.39
N PRO A 82 -12.78 1.38 -5.74
CA PRO A 82 -13.36 0.11 -5.34
C PRO A 82 -12.48 -1.11 -5.66
N THR A 83 -12.43 -2.04 -4.70
CA THR A 83 -11.87 -3.39 -4.81
C THR A 83 -12.76 -4.36 -4.05
N SER A 84 -12.59 -5.66 -4.28
CA SER A 84 -13.25 -6.69 -3.47
C SER A 84 -12.27 -7.31 -2.48
N GLU A 85 -12.79 -7.96 -1.43
CA GLU A 85 -11.99 -8.64 -0.41
C GLU A 85 -10.90 -9.57 -0.99
N TRP A 86 -11.22 -10.29 -2.06
CA TRP A 86 -10.27 -11.21 -2.71
C TRP A 86 -9.09 -10.51 -3.39
N ASP A 87 -9.18 -9.20 -3.67
CA ASP A 87 -8.06 -8.43 -4.20
C ASP A 87 -7.00 -8.12 -3.12
N THR A 88 -7.37 -8.16 -1.83
CA THR A 88 -6.51 -7.71 -0.73
C THR A 88 -6.19 -8.81 0.29
N CYS A 89 -7.01 -9.84 0.46
CA CYS A 89 -6.84 -10.81 1.57
C CYS A 89 -5.46 -11.46 1.61
N ALA A 90 -4.97 -11.98 0.47
CA ALA A 90 -3.67 -12.62 0.40
C ALA A 90 -2.52 -11.63 0.61
N SER A 91 -2.60 -10.47 -0.04
CA SER A 91 -1.52 -9.48 0.01
C SER A 91 -1.47 -8.70 1.32
N HIS A 92 -2.59 -8.55 2.02
CA HIS A 92 -2.65 -8.00 3.38
C HIS A 92 -1.86 -8.90 4.33
N CYS A 93 -2.07 -10.22 4.29
CA CYS A 93 -1.29 -11.16 5.10
C CYS A 93 0.22 -11.02 4.82
N VAL A 94 0.61 -10.99 3.53
CA VAL A 94 2.02 -10.81 3.13
C VAL A 94 2.60 -9.49 3.65
N LEU A 95 1.86 -8.38 3.52
CA LEU A 95 2.33 -7.08 3.98
C LEU A 95 2.49 -7.04 5.50
N THR A 96 1.51 -7.55 6.24
CA THR A 96 1.55 -7.59 7.71
C THR A 96 2.72 -8.43 8.20
N GLU A 97 2.94 -9.60 7.60
CA GLU A 97 4.08 -10.47 7.94
C GLU A 97 5.44 -9.89 7.50
N ALA A 98 5.46 -9.01 6.50
CA ALA A 98 6.64 -8.23 6.12
C ALA A 98 6.90 -7.01 7.04
N GLY A 99 5.99 -6.71 7.98
CA GLY A 99 6.09 -5.62 8.94
C GLY A 99 5.32 -4.33 8.58
N GLY A 100 4.57 -4.33 7.48
CA GLY A 100 3.73 -3.22 7.06
C GLY A 100 2.32 -3.28 7.65
N ARG A 101 1.44 -2.37 7.20
CA ARG A 101 0.03 -2.34 7.57
C ARG A 101 -0.86 -2.03 6.37
N LEU A 102 -2.08 -2.57 6.38
CA LEU A 102 -3.11 -2.29 5.39
C LEU A 102 -4.39 -1.86 6.10
N VAL A 103 -4.71 -0.58 6.02
CA VAL A 103 -5.82 0.05 6.74
C VAL A 103 -6.65 0.90 5.79
N ASP A 104 -7.90 1.18 6.17
CA ASP A 104 -8.69 2.21 5.51
C ASP A 104 -8.19 3.63 5.84
N CYS A 105 -8.79 4.65 5.21
CA CYS A 105 -8.41 6.04 5.46
C CYS A 105 -8.80 6.56 6.86
N ASP A 106 -9.64 5.82 7.60
CA ASP A 106 -9.97 6.09 9.01
C ASP A 106 -9.00 5.37 9.97
N GLY A 107 -8.11 4.54 9.45
CA GLY A 107 -7.08 3.81 10.19
C GLY A 107 -7.54 2.46 10.74
N ALA A 108 -8.73 2.00 10.39
CA ALA A 108 -9.19 0.65 10.74
C ALA A 108 -8.60 -0.39 9.78
N GLU A 109 -8.25 -1.56 10.31
CA GLU A 109 -7.79 -2.67 9.48
C GLU A 109 -8.93 -3.19 8.60
N LEU A 110 -8.60 -3.56 7.36
CA LEU A 110 -9.59 -4.17 6.48
C LEU A 110 -10.10 -5.48 7.08
N SER A 111 -11.42 -5.59 7.17
CA SER A 111 -12.11 -6.80 7.58
C SER A 111 -12.53 -7.65 6.37
N TYR A 112 -12.60 -8.95 6.59
CA TYR A 112 -12.92 -9.96 5.58
C TYR A 112 -14.15 -10.76 5.99
N ASN A 113 -14.74 -11.49 5.05
CA ASN A 113 -16.00 -12.23 5.21
C ASN A 113 -17.19 -11.29 5.52
N LYS A 114 -17.19 -10.09 4.93
CA LYS A 114 -18.29 -9.13 5.06
C LYS A 114 -19.45 -9.55 4.15
N LYS A 115 -20.67 -9.16 4.55
CA LYS A 115 -21.87 -9.30 3.69
C LYS A 115 -21.73 -8.51 2.38
N ASN A 116 -21.13 -7.32 2.46
CA ASN A 116 -20.71 -6.55 1.29
C ASN A 116 -19.21 -6.79 1.07
N ILE A 117 -18.87 -7.48 -0.01
CA ILE A 117 -17.50 -7.88 -0.35
C ILE A 117 -16.61 -6.71 -0.80
N LEU A 118 -17.17 -5.52 -1.01
CA LEU A 118 -16.39 -4.35 -1.41
C LEU A 118 -15.55 -3.85 -0.22
N ASN A 119 -14.30 -3.51 -0.52
CA ASN A 119 -13.43 -2.82 0.42
C ASN A 119 -13.69 -1.31 0.34
N PRO A 120 -13.56 -0.58 1.47
CA PRO A 120 -13.39 0.87 1.44
C PRO A 120 -12.08 1.24 0.72
N TRP A 121 -11.83 2.55 0.57
CA TRP A 121 -10.48 3.03 0.25
C TRP A 121 -9.49 2.51 1.28
N PHE A 122 -8.28 2.16 0.82
CA PHE A 122 -7.24 1.66 1.72
C PHE A 122 -5.86 2.18 1.39
N VAL A 123 -4.99 2.14 2.38
CA VAL A 123 -3.58 2.50 2.29
C VAL A 123 -2.75 1.32 2.77
N ALA A 124 -1.95 0.76 1.87
CA ALA A 124 -0.87 -0.16 2.23
C ALA A 124 0.40 0.64 2.51
N MET A 125 0.96 0.51 3.71
CA MET A 125 2.08 1.33 4.18
C MET A 125 3.26 0.48 4.67
N ALA A 126 4.47 0.92 4.31
CA ALA A 126 5.72 0.29 4.71
C ALA A 126 6.11 0.63 6.15
N ASP A 127 5.93 1.89 6.56
CA ASP A 127 6.32 2.36 7.89
C ASP A 127 5.10 2.81 8.69
N PRO A 128 4.58 1.97 9.62
CA PRO A 128 3.42 2.31 10.44
C PRO A 128 3.64 3.47 11.42
N LYS A 129 4.88 3.97 11.58
CA LYS A 129 5.18 5.12 12.45
C LYS A 129 4.91 6.47 11.77
N VAL A 130 4.74 6.46 10.45
CA VAL A 130 4.39 7.64 9.66
C VAL A 130 2.87 7.71 9.58
N ASP A 131 2.33 8.90 9.83
CA ASP A 131 0.90 9.17 9.65
C ASP A 131 0.57 9.32 8.16
N TRP A 132 0.45 8.19 7.46
CA TRP A 132 0.12 8.17 6.03
C TRP A 132 -1.32 8.63 5.74
N LEU A 133 -2.20 8.56 6.73
CA LEU A 133 -3.63 8.85 6.57
C LEU A 133 -3.89 10.35 6.44
N GLN A 134 -2.97 11.20 6.94
CA GLN A 134 -3.00 12.64 6.70
C GLN A 134 -3.00 13.04 5.21
N PHE A 135 -2.63 12.12 4.31
CA PHE A 135 -2.61 12.33 2.87
C PHE A 135 -3.88 11.82 2.18
N CYS A 136 -4.75 11.08 2.87
CA CYS A 136 -6.05 10.69 2.30
C CYS A 136 -6.88 11.95 2.04
N PRO A 137 -7.35 12.18 0.80
CA PRO A 137 -8.36 13.20 0.56
C PRO A 137 -9.69 12.76 1.18
N PRO A 138 -10.62 13.70 1.45
CA PRO A 138 -11.99 13.34 1.81
C PRO A 138 -12.61 12.49 0.69
N GLU A 139 -13.36 11.44 1.05
CA GLU A 139 -14.21 10.74 0.08
C GLU A 139 -15.25 11.74 -0.46
N GLU A 140 -15.28 11.94 -1.77
CA GLU A 140 -16.37 12.68 -2.41
C GLU A 140 -17.63 11.81 -2.31
N ASN A 141 -18.64 12.30 -1.57
CA ASN A 141 -19.96 11.67 -1.43
C ASN A 141 -20.69 11.54 -2.76
#